data_AF-A0A349D6E4-F1
#
_entry.id   AF-A0A349D6E4-F1
#
_cell.length_a   1.000
_cell.length_b   1.000
_cell.length_c   1.000
_cell.angle_alpha   90.00
_cell.angle_beta   90.00
_cell.angle_gamma   90.00
#
_symmetry.space_group_name_H-M   'P 1'
#
loop_
_entity.id
_entity.type
_entity.pdbx_description
1 polymer ?
#
loop_
_entity_poly.entity_id
_entity_poly.type
_entity_poly.pdbx_seq_one_letter_code
_entity_poly.pdbx_strand_id
1 'polypeptide(L)'
;MDAVRNEYKTLSTVISECENKGDCNLFLNELVVNKSGGHWRGMGNYRKTFRFWYSDDPTNCDDCQGVLRFVQVTERRSTSHTKEEFLFKDGKLLFHFVKSEMEGKKESRRSYFEDERIFRLQLGEGEVYMYQEALDRLDEGLLKNAKKNQGVFLHSF
;
A
#
# COMPACT_ATOMS: atom_id res chain seq x y z
N MET A 1 19.99 -2.72 1.90
CA MET A 1 19.18 -1.85 2.77
C MET A 1 18.73 -0.58 2.07
N ASP A 2 19.65 0.17 1.44
CA ASP A 2 19.31 1.35 0.63
C ASP A 2 18.48 1.03 -0.61
N ALA A 3 18.62 -0.18 -1.16
CA ALA A 3 17.90 -0.60 -2.36
C ALA A 3 16.37 -0.51 -2.24
N VAL A 4 15.74 -1.11 -1.22
CA VAL A 4 14.27 -1.07 -1.04
C VAL A 4 13.78 0.36 -0.78
N ARG A 5 14.54 1.13 0.01
CA ARG A 5 14.19 2.53 0.29
C ARG A 5 14.31 3.40 -0.96
N ASN A 6 15.33 3.17 -1.78
CA ASN A 6 15.53 3.89 -3.04
C ASN A 6 14.47 3.50 -4.06
N GLU A 7 14.17 2.21 -4.21
CA GLU A 7 13.07 1.71 -5.06
C GLU A 7 11.75 2.39 -4.70
N TYR A 8 11.40 2.39 -3.40
CA TYR A 8 10.21 3.07 -2.90
C TYR A 8 10.18 4.56 -3.25
N LYS A 9 11.29 5.27 -3.00
CA LYS A 9 11.39 6.71 -3.29
C LYS A 9 11.29 6.99 -4.77
N THR A 10 12.04 6.27 -5.60
CA THR A 10 12.03 6.41 -7.06
C THR A 10 10.63 6.19 -7.60
N LEU A 11 9.97 5.09 -7.22
CA LEU A 11 8.62 4.79 -7.69
C LEU A 11 7.60 5.83 -7.20
N SER A 12 7.72 6.28 -5.94
CA SER A 12 6.87 7.37 -5.41
C SER A 12 7.04 8.67 -6.19
N THR A 13 8.27 9.00 -6.60
CA THR A 13 8.55 10.17 -7.45
C THR A 13 7.93 10.01 -8.83
N VAL A 14 8.12 8.85 -9.48
CA VAL A 14 7.51 8.56 -10.79
C VAL A 14 5.99 8.68 -10.70
N ILE A 15 5.35 8.07 -9.70
CA ILE A 15 3.90 8.17 -9.48
C ILE A 15 3.47 9.63 -9.30
N SER A 16 4.21 10.43 -8.53
CA SER A 16 3.90 11.84 -8.35
C SER A 16 4.01 12.63 -9.66
N GLU A 17 4.97 12.28 -10.52
CA GLU A 17 5.09 12.88 -11.85
C GLU A 17 3.94 12.45 -12.77
N CYS A 18 3.53 11.17 -12.74
CA CYS A 18 2.36 10.66 -13.45
C CYS A 18 1.11 11.47 -13.11
N GLU A 19 0.85 11.67 -11.82
CA GLU A 19 -0.35 12.37 -11.35
C GLU A 19 -0.37 13.85 -11.78
N ASN A 20 0.79 14.48 -11.94
CA ASN A 20 0.91 15.89 -12.29
C ASN A 20 0.96 16.14 -13.81
N LYS A 21 1.65 15.28 -14.55
CA LYS A 21 1.93 15.48 -15.99
C LYS A 21 1.05 14.62 -16.90
N GLY A 22 0.44 13.56 -16.36
CA GLY A 22 -0.48 12.67 -17.08
C GLY A 22 0.18 11.62 -17.99
N ASP A 23 1.50 11.71 -18.22
CA ASP A 23 2.26 10.75 -19.02
C ASP A 23 3.42 10.18 -18.19
N CYS A 24 3.33 8.89 -17.94
CA CYS A 24 4.39 8.07 -17.37
C CYS A 24 4.14 6.62 -17.81
N ASN A 25 5.21 5.83 -17.96
CA ASN A 25 5.12 4.43 -18.37
C ASN A 25 4.58 3.51 -17.25
N LEU A 26 3.51 3.93 -16.56
CA LEU A 26 2.78 3.15 -15.57
C LEU A 26 1.31 3.11 -15.94
N PHE A 27 0.69 1.95 -15.75
CA PHE A 27 -0.75 1.81 -15.84
C PHE A 27 -1.38 2.00 -14.46
N LEU A 28 -2.58 2.56 -14.41
CA LEU A 28 -3.29 2.86 -13.17
C LEU A 28 -4.72 2.32 -13.22
N ASN A 29 -5.09 1.55 -12.19
CA ASN A 29 -6.49 1.28 -11.86
C ASN A 29 -6.86 1.95 -10.53
N GLU A 30 -8.05 2.58 -10.50
CA GLU A 30 -8.59 3.17 -9.28
C GLU A 30 -9.93 2.53 -8.90
N LEU A 31 -10.04 2.07 -7.66
CA LEU A 31 -11.30 1.64 -7.04
C LEU A 31 -11.67 2.59 -5.91
N VAL A 32 -12.84 3.23 -6.01
CA VAL A 32 -13.35 4.17 -5.01
C VAL A 32 -14.61 3.62 -4.35
N VAL A 33 -14.52 3.31 -3.06
CA VAL A 33 -15.65 2.98 -2.19
C VAL A 33 -16.23 4.25 -1.61
N ASN A 34 -17.55 4.41 -1.73
CA ASN A 34 -18.30 5.61 -1.35
C ASN A 34 -17.74 6.89 -2.01
N LYS A 35 -17.83 6.97 -3.34
CA LYS A 35 -17.26 8.07 -4.14
C LYS A 35 -17.72 9.46 -3.67
N SER A 36 -18.94 9.59 -3.16
CA SER A 36 -19.48 10.85 -2.62
C SER A 36 -18.82 11.30 -1.32
N GLY A 37 -18.14 10.40 -0.60
CA GLY A 37 -17.62 10.67 0.75
C GLY A 37 -18.71 10.87 1.80
N GLY A 38 -19.95 10.49 1.49
CA GLY A 38 -21.11 10.74 2.34
C GLY A 38 -21.14 9.86 3.59
N HIS A 39 -22.21 10.02 4.36
CA HIS A 39 -22.43 9.25 5.58
C HIS A 39 -22.55 7.74 5.29
N TRP A 40 -21.83 6.93 6.05
CA TRP A 40 -21.86 5.48 6.03
C TRP A 40 -22.08 4.95 7.44
N ARG A 41 -22.97 3.96 7.56
CA ARG A 41 -23.39 3.42 8.86
C ARG A 41 -22.19 2.95 9.69
N GLY A 42 -22.04 3.50 10.89
CA GLY A 42 -20.96 3.16 11.83
C GLY A 42 -19.58 3.76 11.51
N MET A 43 -19.42 4.46 10.38
CA MET A 43 -18.14 5.09 9.98
C MET A 43 -18.22 6.61 9.85
N GLY A 44 -19.44 7.18 9.86
CA GLY A 44 -19.64 8.61 9.61
C GLY A 44 -19.36 8.93 8.15
N ASN A 45 -18.76 10.09 7.87
CA ASN A 45 -18.33 10.45 6.52
C ASN A 45 -17.18 9.54 6.11
N TYR A 46 -17.40 8.73 5.08
CA TYR A 46 -16.50 7.63 4.73
C TYR A 46 -16.11 7.70 3.27
N ARG A 47 -14.82 7.54 2.95
CA ARG A 47 -14.34 7.26 1.60
C ARG A 47 -13.11 6.40 1.67
N LYS A 48 -13.02 5.41 0.79
CA LYS A 48 -11.81 4.60 0.64
C LYS A 48 -11.43 4.50 -0.83
N THR A 49 -10.19 4.83 -1.16
CA THR A 49 -9.66 4.77 -2.51
C THR A 49 -8.50 3.81 -2.54
N PHE A 50 -8.51 2.88 -3.48
CA PHE A 50 -7.39 2.02 -3.83
C PHE A 50 -6.87 2.46 -5.20
N ARG A 51 -5.57 2.68 -5.31
CA ARG A 51 -4.85 2.92 -6.57
C ARG A 51 -3.83 1.82 -6.75
N PHE A 52 -3.92 1.13 -7.88
CA PHE A 52 -3.03 0.05 -8.26
C PHE A 52 -2.19 0.52 -9.43
N TRP A 53 -0.87 0.49 -9.27
CA TRP A 53 0.09 0.94 -10.27
C TRP A 53 0.86 -0.25 -10.82
N TYR A 54 0.95 -0.32 -12.15
CA TYR A 54 1.54 -1.44 -12.87
C TYR A 54 2.68 -0.97 -13.78
N SER A 55 3.68 -1.82 -13.95
CA SER A 55 4.78 -1.58 -14.89
C SER A 55 4.45 -1.95 -16.35
N ASP A 56 3.36 -2.68 -16.57
CA ASP A 56 2.88 -3.08 -17.90
C ASP A 56 1.36 -3.24 -17.87
N ASP A 57 0.73 -3.45 -19.03
CA ASP A 57 -0.71 -3.63 -19.17
C ASP A 57 -1.17 -4.88 -18.42
N PRO A 58 -1.94 -4.72 -17.32
CA PRO A 58 -2.41 -5.84 -16.51
C PRO A 58 -3.52 -6.68 -17.18
N THR A 59 -4.03 -6.27 -18.34
CA THR A 59 -5.02 -7.06 -19.12
C THR A 59 -4.38 -8.03 -20.11
N ASN A 60 -3.07 -7.89 -20.35
CA ASN A 60 -2.34 -8.62 -21.38
C ASN A 60 -1.03 -9.18 -20.83
N CYS A 61 -1.12 -9.97 -19.76
CA CYS A 61 0.03 -10.56 -19.06
C CYS A 61 -0.13 -12.06 -18.85
N ASP A 62 0.98 -12.80 -19.02
CA ASP A 62 1.06 -14.22 -18.64
C ASP A 62 1.25 -14.38 -17.12
N ASP A 63 2.04 -13.49 -16.51
CA ASP A 63 2.19 -13.37 -15.05
C ASP A 63 1.77 -11.98 -14.57
N CYS A 64 0.46 -11.83 -14.37
CA CYS A 64 -0.12 -10.57 -13.94
C CYS A 64 0.32 -10.16 -12.52
N GLN A 65 0.72 -11.10 -11.65
CA GLN A 65 1.20 -10.71 -10.31
C GLN A 65 2.55 -9.99 -10.37
N GLY A 66 3.38 -10.33 -11.37
CA GLY A 66 4.68 -9.71 -11.60
C GLY A 66 4.62 -8.23 -12.02
N VAL A 67 3.53 -7.81 -12.68
CA VAL A 67 3.40 -6.43 -13.19
C VAL A 67 2.88 -5.43 -12.15
N LEU A 68 2.31 -5.89 -11.03
CA LEU A 68 1.90 -5.03 -9.93
C LEU A 68 3.14 -4.49 -9.20
N ARG A 69 3.27 -3.16 -9.14
CA ARG A 69 4.42 -2.49 -8.51
C ARG A 69 4.05 -1.77 -7.23
N PHE A 70 2.89 -1.13 -7.20
CA PHE A 70 2.51 -0.29 -6.07
C PHE A 70 1.02 -0.30 -5.83
N VAL A 71 0.63 -0.33 -4.56
CA VAL A 71 -0.77 -0.13 -4.15
C VAL A 71 -0.82 0.99 -3.14
N GLN A 72 -1.62 2.01 -3.40
CA GLN A 72 -1.93 3.08 -2.47
C GLN A 72 -3.38 2.94 -2.01
N VAL A 73 -3.57 2.89 -0.70
CA VAL A 73 -4.88 2.86 -0.07
C VAL A 73 -5.01 4.12 0.77
N THR A 74 -6.02 4.93 0.47
CA THR A 74 -6.38 6.06 1.31
C THR A 74 -7.75 5.82 1.88
N GLU A 75 -7.89 6.01 3.19
CA GLU A 75 -9.14 5.84 3.90
C GLU A 75 -9.40 7.10 4.73
N ARG A 76 -10.60 7.65 4.58
CA ARG A 76 -11.07 8.80 5.35
C ARG A 76 -12.36 8.41 6.04
N ARG A 77 -12.39 8.60 7.36
CA ARG A 77 -13.54 8.47 8.24
C ARG A 77 -13.75 9.82 8.94
N SER A 78 -14.87 10.00 9.65
CA SER A 78 -15.13 11.24 10.38
C SER A 78 -14.04 11.59 11.40
N THR A 79 -13.47 10.59 12.08
CA THR A 79 -12.51 10.79 13.18
C THR A 79 -11.09 10.37 12.84
N SER A 80 -10.87 9.78 11.66
CA SER A 80 -9.56 9.27 11.28
C SER A 80 -9.27 9.35 9.78
N HIS A 81 -7.99 9.43 9.47
CA HIS A 81 -7.46 9.34 8.12
C HIS A 81 -6.30 8.34 8.12
N THR A 82 -6.27 7.45 7.13
CA THR A 82 -5.19 6.49 6.96
C THR A 82 -4.69 6.53 5.52
N LYS A 83 -3.37 6.52 5.36
CA LYS A 83 -2.67 6.27 4.11
C LYS A 83 -1.86 5.00 4.30
N GLU A 84 -2.03 4.06 3.40
CA GLU A 84 -1.32 2.78 3.41
C GLU A 84 -0.75 2.52 2.01
N GLU A 85 0.49 2.08 1.94
CA GLU A 85 1.25 1.91 0.71
C GLU A 85 1.97 0.57 0.73
N PHE A 86 1.86 -0.18 -0.36
CA PHE A 86 2.50 -1.48 -0.55
C PHE A 86 3.37 -1.42 -1.79
N LEU A 87 4.64 -1.82 -1.65
CA LEU A 87 5.59 -1.96 -2.75
C LEU A 87 5.79 -3.43 -3.06
N PHE A 88 5.63 -3.77 -4.33
CA PHE A 88 5.78 -5.12 -4.85
C PHE A 88 6.91 -5.19 -5.87
N LYS A 89 7.51 -6.36 -5.96
CA LYS A 89 8.44 -6.74 -7.02
C LYS A 89 8.30 -8.23 -7.30
N ASP A 90 8.08 -8.58 -8.56
CA ASP A 90 7.96 -9.97 -9.01
C ASP A 90 6.90 -10.73 -8.18
N GLY A 91 5.74 -10.10 -7.93
CA GLY A 91 4.66 -10.65 -7.12
C GLY A 91 4.92 -10.71 -5.60
N LYS A 92 6.11 -10.32 -5.11
CA LYS A 92 6.47 -10.35 -3.70
C LYS A 92 6.36 -8.98 -3.04
N LEU A 93 5.85 -8.94 -1.81
CA LEU A 93 5.84 -7.73 -0.99
C LEU A 93 7.27 -7.41 -0.53
N LEU A 94 7.76 -6.21 -0.84
CA LEU A 94 9.07 -5.73 -0.39
C LEU A 94 8.97 -4.74 0.76
N PHE A 95 7.92 -3.93 0.75
CA PHE A 95 7.77 -2.84 1.70
C PHE A 95 6.31 -2.49 1.93
N HIS A 96 6.00 -2.17 3.19
CA HIS A 96 4.72 -1.67 3.63
C HIS A 96 4.92 -0.38 4.42
N PHE A 97 4.13 0.63 4.10
CA PHE A 97 4.05 1.85 4.88
C PHE A 97 2.61 2.11 5.26
N VAL A 98 2.37 2.44 6.53
CA VAL A 98 1.08 2.96 6.97
C VAL A 98 1.31 4.23 7.78
N LYS A 99 0.47 5.22 7.54
CA LYS A 99 0.36 6.44 8.33
C LYS A 99 -1.10 6.66 8.68
N SER A 100 -1.40 6.77 9.95
CA SER A 100 -2.74 7.04 10.45
C SER A 100 -2.74 8.32 11.27
N GLU A 101 -3.86 9.04 11.19
CA GLU A 101 -4.19 10.15 12.06
C GLU A 101 -5.57 9.90 12.64
N MET A 102 -5.69 9.90 13.96
CA MET A 102 -6.95 9.72 14.66
C MET A 102 -7.00 10.70 15.83
N GLU A 103 -8.00 11.58 15.85
CA GLU A 103 -8.20 12.57 16.92
C GLU A 103 -6.91 13.36 17.25
N GLY A 104 -6.16 13.78 16.21
CA GLY A 104 -4.92 14.53 16.34
C GLY A 104 -3.68 13.70 16.69
N LYS A 105 -3.82 12.42 17.02
CA LYS A 105 -2.69 11.50 17.20
C LYS A 105 -2.25 10.96 15.85
N LYS A 106 -0.96 11.08 15.56
CA LYS A 106 -0.35 10.62 14.32
C LYS A 106 0.57 9.45 14.61
N GLU A 107 0.37 8.37 13.88
CA GLU A 107 1.21 7.18 13.94
C GLU A 107 1.69 6.83 12.54
N SER A 108 2.89 6.26 12.45
CA SER A 108 3.34 5.67 11.20
C SER A 108 4.16 4.42 11.46
N ARG A 109 4.13 3.50 10.51
CA ARG A 109 4.88 2.25 10.56
C ARG A 109 5.44 1.96 9.19
N ARG A 110 6.69 1.53 9.15
CA ARG A 110 7.36 1.00 7.95
C ARG A 110 7.79 -0.42 8.25
N SER A 111 7.45 -1.34 7.36
CA SER A 111 7.78 -2.76 7.47
C SER A 111 8.53 -3.16 6.20
N TYR A 112 9.70 -3.78 6.37
CA TYR A 112 10.55 -4.24 5.28
C TYR A 112 10.57 -5.76 5.26
N PHE A 113 10.39 -6.34 4.08
CA PHE A 113 10.21 -7.78 3.91
C PHE A 113 11.37 -8.42 3.17
N GLU A 114 11.74 -9.62 3.62
CA GLU A 114 12.67 -10.53 2.96
C GLU A 114 12.12 -11.95 3.16
N ASP A 115 11.98 -12.73 2.08
CA ASP A 115 11.37 -14.07 2.10
C ASP A 115 10.03 -14.15 2.85
N GLU A 116 9.14 -13.20 2.54
CA GLU A 116 7.82 -13.02 3.17
C GLU A 116 7.85 -12.71 4.68
N ARG A 117 9.02 -12.42 5.28
CA ARG A 117 9.13 -12.08 6.70
C ARG A 117 9.55 -10.64 6.91
N ILE A 118 9.04 -9.99 7.96
CA ILE A 118 9.55 -8.68 8.36
C ILE A 118 10.95 -8.86 8.95
N PHE A 119 11.97 -8.32 8.28
CA PHE A 119 13.33 -8.26 8.83
C PHE A 119 13.63 -6.91 9.49
N ARG A 120 12.80 -5.88 9.24
CA ARG A 120 12.94 -4.56 9.88
C ARG A 120 11.60 -3.87 10.03
N LEU A 121 11.42 -3.27 11.20
CA LEU A 121 10.25 -2.47 11.54
C LEU A 121 10.66 -1.10 12.08
N GLN A 122 10.00 -0.05 11.61
CA GLN A 122 10.15 1.30 12.13
C GLN A 122 8.80 1.85 12.55
N LEU A 123 8.70 2.39 13.78
CA LEU A 123 7.49 3.05 14.30
C LEU A 123 7.78 4.55 14.50
N GLY A 124 7.00 5.39 13.83
CA GLY A 124 7.25 6.84 13.81
C GLY A 124 8.59 7.17 13.17
N GLU A 125 9.42 7.90 13.91
CA GLU A 125 10.80 8.24 13.54
C GLU A 125 11.84 7.26 14.12
N GLY A 126 11.46 6.42 15.08
CA GLY A 126 12.36 5.49 15.77
C GLY A 126 12.32 4.06 15.21
N GLU A 127 13.44 3.34 15.37
CA GLU A 127 13.46 1.89 15.17
C GLU A 127 12.96 1.19 16.43
N VAL A 128 12.21 0.09 16.25
CA VAL A 128 11.63 -0.65 17.38
C VAL A 128 11.97 -2.12 17.23
N TYR A 129 12.53 -2.68 18.30
CA TYR A 129 12.69 -4.11 18.47
C TYR A 129 11.39 -4.66 19.06
N MET A 130 10.64 -5.45 18.29
CA MET A 130 9.48 -6.19 18.80
C MET A 130 9.89 -7.63 19.13
N TYR A 131 9.13 -8.28 20.01
CA TYR A 131 9.26 -9.73 20.24
C TYR A 131 8.85 -10.51 18.99
N GLN A 132 9.51 -11.65 18.72
CA GLN A 132 9.33 -12.45 17.50
C GLN A 132 7.86 -12.81 17.24
N GLU A 133 7.10 -13.23 18.26
CA GLU A 133 5.67 -13.57 18.09
C GLU A 133 4.80 -12.40 17.62
N ALA A 134 5.14 -11.17 18.02
CA ALA A 134 4.41 -9.97 17.57
C ALA A 134 4.76 -9.61 16.13
N LEU A 135 5.99 -9.91 15.70
CA LEU A 135 6.40 -9.81 14.29
C LEU A 135 5.67 -10.86 13.46
N ASP A 136 5.65 -12.12 13.90
CA ASP A 136 5.01 -13.22 13.15
C ASP A 136 3.52 -12.95 12.89
N ARG A 137 2.77 -12.48 13.90
CA ARG A 137 1.35 -12.11 13.72
C ARG A 137 1.16 -10.91 12.79
N LEU A 138 2.09 -9.95 12.85
CA LEU A 138 2.06 -8.78 11.97
C LEU A 138 2.34 -9.19 10.52
N ASP A 139 3.30 -10.10 10.30
CA ASP A 139 3.63 -10.68 9.02
C ASP A 139 2.40 -11.34 8.39
N GLU A 140 1.74 -12.26 9.10
CA GLU A 140 0.56 -12.96 8.61
C GLU A 140 -0.56 -12.00 8.19
N GLY A 141 -0.85 -11.00 9.03
CA GLY A 141 -1.90 -10.01 8.73
C GLY A 141 -1.57 -9.14 7.51
N LEU A 142 -0.32 -8.68 7.40
CA LEU A 142 0.12 -7.83 6.29
C LEU A 142 0.24 -8.61 4.98
N LEU A 143 0.78 -9.83 5.01
CA LEU A 143 0.83 -10.71 3.84
C LEU A 143 -0.58 -11.06 3.37
N LYS A 144 -1.51 -11.34 4.29
CA LYS A 144 -2.91 -11.59 3.94
C LYS A 144 -3.54 -10.38 3.25
N ASN A 145 -3.29 -9.17 3.75
CA ASN A 145 -3.80 -7.95 3.12
C ASN A 145 -3.13 -7.68 1.76
N ALA A 146 -1.83 -7.91 1.65
CA ALA A 146 -1.10 -7.78 0.39
C ALA A 146 -1.61 -8.76 -0.67
N LYS A 147 -1.79 -10.04 -0.30
CA LYS A 147 -2.40 -11.08 -1.14
C LYS A 147 -3.84 -10.74 -1.51
N LYS A 148 -4.61 -10.15 -0.58
CA LYS A 148 -5.96 -9.65 -0.89
C LYS A 148 -5.93 -8.53 -1.93
N ASN A 149 -5.01 -7.58 -1.80
CA ASN A 149 -4.86 -6.50 -2.80
C ASN A 149 -4.45 -7.05 -4.17
N GLN A 150 -3.56 -8.04 -4.20
CA GLN A 150 -3.23 -8.80 -5.42
C GLN A 150 -4.43 -9.59 -5.96
N GLY A 151 -5.29 -10.14 -5.10
CA GLY A 151 -6.52 -10.81 -5.51
C GLY A 151 -7.57 -9.85 -6.10
N VAL A 152 -7.75 -8.67 -5.47
CA VAL A 152 -8.59 -7.60 -6.04
C VAL A 152 -8.06 -7.21 -7.42
N PHE A 153 -6.74 -7.10 -7.55
CA PHE A 153 -6.07 -6.89 -8.84
C PHE A 153 -6.47 -7.96 -9.89
N LEU A 154 -6.34 -9.25 -9.60
CA LEU A 154 -6.62 -10.34 -10.55
C LEU A 154 -8.09 -10.41 -11.00
N HIS A 155 -9.02 -9.82 -10.25
CA HIS A 155 -10.46 -9.88 -10.54
C HIS A 155 -11.04 -8.54 -11.00
N SER A 156 -10.20 -7.52 -11.22
CA SER A 156 -10.65 -6.19 -11.67
C SER A 156 -10.59 -6.00 -13.20
N PHE A 157 -10.35 -7.08 -13.95
CA PHE A 157 -10.26 -7.10 -15.42
C PHE A 157 -11.17 -8.17 -16.00
#